data_AF-A0A4R9VDP5-F1
#
_entry.id   AF-A0A4R9VDP5-F1
#
_cell.length_a   1.000
_cell.length_b   1.000
_cell.length_c   1.000
_cell.angle_alpha   90.00
_cell.angle_beta   90.00
_cell.angle_gamma   90.00
#
_symmetry.space_group_name_H-M   'P 1'
#
loop_
_entity.id
_entity.type
_entity.pdbx_description
1 polymer ?
#
loop_
_entity_poly.entity_id
_entity_poly.type
_entity_poly.pdbx_seq_one_letter_code
_entity_poly.pdbx_strand_id
1 'polypeptide(L)'
;RAVKLPYVDFSTPALRLTACEKEVELNSKTAPGLYAGVRRITRGIDGRLAFDGAGELVDAAIEMVRFDQSKLLDRMAVAGQLTPALLTTVAGIISRNHPAATEIHTGS
;
A
#
# COMPACT_ATOMS: atom_id res chain seq x y z
N ARG A 1 -3.52 -12.28 -10.54
CA ARG A 1 -4.68 -12.14 -11.47
C ARG A 1 -4.65 -10.72 -12.03
N ALA A 2 -4.72 -10.56 -13.35
CA ALA A 2 -4.81 -9.23 -13.96
C ALA A 2 -6.11 -8.53 -13.50
N VAL A 3 -6.01 -7.28 -13.06
CA VAL A 3 -7.16 -6.44 -12.67
C VAL A 3 -7.11 -5.18 -13.53
N LYS A 4 -8.21 -4.89 -14.24
CA LYS A 4 -8.37 -3.68 -15.03
C LYS A 4 -9.77 -3.14 -14.83
N LEU A 5 -9.86 -1.96 -14.23
CA LEU A 5 -11.09 -1.23 -13.93
C LEU A 5 -10.97 0.19 -14.54
N PRO A 6 -12.07 0.94 -14.70
CA PRO A 6 -12.04 2.28 -15.31
C PRO A 6 -11.08 3.28 -14.64
N TYR A 7 -10.76 3.06 -13.37
CA TYR A 7 -9.92 3.95 -12.55
C TYR A 7 -8.60 3.31 -12.10
N VAL A 8 -8.33 2.04 -12.44
CA VAL A 8 -7.08 1.37 -12.05
C VAL A 8 -6.72 0.23 -13.01
N ASP A 9 -5.46 0.19 -13.43
CA ASP A 9 -4.93 -0.87 -14.29
C ASP A 9 -3.72 -1.54 -13.62
N PHE A 10 -3.91 -2.80 -13.21
CA PHE A 10 -2.90 -3.70 -12.63
C PHE A 10 -2.71 -4.95 -13.49
N SER A 11 -3.03 -4.84 -14.79
CA SER A 11 -3.06 -5.99 -15.69
C SER A 11 -1.68 -6.58 -15.96
N THR A 12 -0.62 -5.77 -15.90
CA THR A 12 0.76 -6.20 -16.15
C THR A 12 1.64 -6.11 -14.90
N PRO A 13 2.72 -6.91 -14.81
CA PRO A 13 3.69 -6.80 -13.72
C PRO A 13 4.31 -5.40 -13.58
N ALA A 14 4.60 -4.74 -14.70
CA ALA A 14 5.15 -3.38 -14.71
C ALA A 14 4.17 -2.36 -14.09
N LEU A 15 2.87 -2.45 -14.43
CA LEU A 15 1.86 -1.59 -13.83
C LEU A 15 1.69 -1.84 -12.33
N ARG A 16 1.78 -3.09 -11.88
CA ARG A 16 1.75 -3.43 -10.45
C ARG A 16 2.99 -2.92 -9.72
N LEU A 17 4.17 -2.98 -10.33
CA LEU A 17 5.38 -2.39 -9.78
C LEU A 17 5.21 -0.88 -9.54
N THR A 18 4.79 -0.13 -10.56
CA THR A 18 4.53 1.31 -10.44
C THR A 18 3.47 1.61 -9.38
N ALA A 19 2.44 0.77 -9.25
CA ALA A 19 1.42 0.93 -8.22
C ALA A 19 2.00 0.73 -6.81
N CYS A 20 2.82 -0.32 -6.60
CA CYS A 20 3.50 -0.55 -5.33
C CYS A 20 4.44 0.60 -4.96
N GLU A 21 5.19 1.14 -5.92
CA GLU A 21 6.08 2.29 -5.71
C GLU A 21 5.30 3.51 -5.26
N LYS A 22 4.18 3.80 -5.93
CA LYS A 22 3.30 4.92 -5.59
C LYS A 22 2.63 4.72 -4.23
N GLU A 23 2.25 3.50 -3.88
CA GLU A 23 1.71 3.19 -2.55
C GLU A 23 2.74 3.47 -1.45
N VAL A 24 3.97 2.99 -1.61
CA VAL A 24 5.06 3.25 -0.64
C VAL A 24 5.33 4.74 -0.53
N GLU A 25 5.41 5.46 -1.65
CA GLU A 25 5.64 6.91 -1.68
C GLU A 25 4.57 7.68 -0.91
N LEU A 26 3.29 7.31 -1.09
CA LEU A 26 2.17 8.01 -0.46
C LEU A 26 2.00 7.63 1.00
N ASN A 27 2.02 6.34 1.32
CA ASN A 27 1.65 5.84 2.65
C ASN A 27 2.79 5.93 3.67
N SER A 28 4.05 5.93 3.24
CA SER A 28 5.20 6.09 4.15
C SER A 28 5.18 7.43 4.90
N LYS A 29 4.62 8.49 4.29
CA LYS A 29 4.50 9.83 4.88
C LYS A 29 3.63 9.84 6.15
N THR A 30 2.61 8.97 6.21
CA THR A 30 1.65 8.88 7.32
C THR A 30 1.88 7.66 8.22
N ALA A 31 2.71 6.70 7.78
CA ALA A 31 3.04 5.49 8.53
C ALA A 31 4.58 5.30 8.62
N PRO A 32 5.30 6.21 9.31
CA PRO A 32 6.75 6.14 9.40
C PRO A 32 7.19 4.82 10.03
N GLY A 33 8.13 4.14 9.35
CA GLY A 33 8.69 2.86 9.78
C GLY A 33 7.83 1.63 9.48
N LEU A 34 6.63 1.78 8.90
CA LEU A 34 5.78 0.65 8.53
C LEU A 34 6.10 0.10 7.13
N TYR A 35 6.29 0.99 6.16
CA TYR A 35 6.64 0.65 4.78
C TYR A 35 8.16 0.60 4.63
N ALA A 36 8.73 -0.57 4.33
CA ALA A 36 10.17 -0.75 4.13
C ALA A 36 10.60 -0.53 2.68
N GLY A 37 9.73 -0.83 1.71
CA GLY A 37 10.00 -0.58 0.30
C GLY A 37 9.18 -1.46 -0.65
N VAL A 38 9.61 -1.52 -1.91
CA VAL A 38 9.04 -2.42 -2.93
C VAL A 38 10.09 -3.45 -3.32
N ARG A 39 9.65 -4.70 -3.49
CA ARG A 39 10.46 -5.84 -3.91
C ARG A 39 9.95 -6.34 -5.25
N ARG A 40 10.85 -6.48 -6.22
CA ARG A 40 10.53 -7.09 -7.52
C ARG A 40 10.57 -8.61 -7.35
N ILE A 41 9.55 -9.31 -7.80
CA ILE A 41 9.57 -10.76 -7.93
C ILE A 41 10.03 -11.07 -9.35
N THR A 42 11.20 -11.69 -9.48
CA THR A 42 11.84 -11.95 -10.77
C THR A 42 12.04 -13.43 -11.01
N ARG A 43 12.08 -13.84 -12.29
CA ARG A 43 12.37 -15.22 -12.70
C ARG A 43 13.73 -15.29 -13.38
N GLY A 44 14.66 -16.04 -12.76
CA GLY A 44 15.97 -16.31 -13.31
C GLY A 44 15.93 -17.26 -14.51
N ILE A 45 17.06 -17.38 -15.21
CA ILE A 45 17.23 -18.29 -16.36
C ILE A 45 17.04 -19.77 -15.96
N ASP A 46 17.28 -20.10 -14.69
CA ASP A 46 17.05 -21.42 -14.10
C ASP A 46 15.57 -21.65 -13.73
N GLY A 47 14.68 -20.70 -14.05
CA GLY A 47 13.26 -20.75 -13.78
C GLY A 47 12.87 -20.41 -12.33
N ARG A 48 13.84 -20.21 -11.43
CA ARG A 48 13.59 -19.93 -10.01
C ARG A 48 13.12 -18.49 -9.80
N LEU A 49 12.29 -18.31 -8.78
CA LEU A 49 11.84 -16.99 -8.34
C LEU A 49 12.80 -16.42 -7.29
N ALA A 50 13.10 -15.14 -7.42
CA ALA A 50 13.91 -14.39 -6.46
C ALA A 50 13.37 -12.96 -6.29
N PHE A 51 13.55 -12.41 -5.09
CA PHE A 51 13.38 -10.98 -4.87
C PHE A 51 14.56 -10.21 -5.45
N ASP A 52 14.26 -9.22 -6.27
CA ASP A 52 15.19 -8.28 -6.90
C ASP A 52 16.32 -8.91 -7.70
N GLY A 53 16.09 -10.11 -8.25
CA GLY A 53 17.00 -10.75 -9.17
C GLY A 53 17.15 -9.98 -10.49
N ALA A 54 18.09 -10.42 -11.31
CA ALA A 54 18.37 -9.85 -12.63
C ALA A 54 17.46 -10.40 -13.76
N GLY A 55 16.54 -11.30 -13.41
CA GLY A 55 15.67 -12.00 -14.36
C GLY A 55 14.43 -11.21 -14.78
N GLU A 56 13.53 -11.87 -15.51
CA GLU A 56 12.26 -11.28 -15.97
C GLU A 56 11.39 -10.84 -14.77
N LEU A 57 10.79 -9.66 -14.83
CA LEU A 57 9.83 -9.20 -13.84
C LEU A 57 8.53 -10.01 -13.94
N VAL A 58 8.25 -10.80 -12.91
CA VAL A 58 7.02 -11.59 -12.78
C VAL A 58 5.94 -10.81 -12.02
N ASP A 59 6.33 -10.13 -10.95
CA ASP A 59 5.43 -9.31 -10.14
C ASP A 59 6.19 -8.34 -9.23
N ALA A 60 5.47 -7.56 -8.42
CA ALA A 60 6.02 -6.74 -7.36
C ALA A 60 5.25 -6.95 -6.05
N ALA A 61 5.92 -6.75 -4.92
CA ALA A 61 5.32 -6.79 -3.60
C ALA A 61 5.84 -5.64 -2.74
N ILE A 62 5.00 -5.12 -1.86
CA ILE A 62 5.43 -4.15 -0.85
C ILE A 62 6.01 -4.91 0.33
N GLU A 63 7.20 -4.52 0.76
CA GLU A 63 7.80 -4.99 2.00
C GLU A 63 7.39 -4.06 3.14
N MET A 64 6.82 -4.63 4.20
CA MET A 64 6.31 -3.89 5.34
C MET A 64 6.69 -4.56 6.65
N VAL A 65 6.91 -3.76 7.68
CA VAL A 65 6.94 -4.25 9.06
C VAL A 65 5.55 -4.77 9.40
N ARG A 66 5.49 -5.92 10.07
CA ARG A 66 4.20 -6.50 10.47
C ARG A 66 3.49 -5.54 11.42
N PHE A 67 2.36 -5.01 10.98
CA PHE A 67 1.52 -4.16 11.82
C PHE A 67 0.91 -4.98 12.97
N ASP A 68 0.94 -4.42 14.17
CA ASP A 68 0.30 -5.00 15.35
C ASP A 68 -1.21 -5.04 15.14
N GLN A 69 -1.73 -6.25 14.96
CA GLN A 69 -3.14 -6.46 14.63
C GLN A 69 -4.08 -6.02 15.76
N SER A 70 -3.60 -5.95 17.01
CA SER A 70 -4.40 -5.41 18.12
C SER A 70 -4.69 -3.91 17.99
N LYS A 71 -3.88 -3.19 17.20
CA LYS A 71 -4.00 -1.75 16.96
C LYS A 71 -4.83 -1.39 15.75
N LEU A 72 -5.42 -2.37 15.07
CA LEU A 72 -6.42 -2.10 14.05
C LEU A 72 -7.67 -1.52 14.74
N LEU A 73 -8.26 -0.48 14.15
CA LEU A 73 -9.38 0.24 14.79
C LEU A 73 -10.59 -0.66 15.05
N ASP A 74 -10.84 -1.66 14.20
CA ASP A 74 -11.90 -2.66 14.40
C ASP A 74 -11.63 -3.53 15.66
N ARG A 75 -10.39 -3.99 15.84
CA ARG A 75 -9.97 -4.75 17.02
C ARG A 75 -10.01 -3.91 18.28
N MET A 76 -9.55 -2.66 18.20
CA MET A 76 -9.65 -1.71 19.30
C MET A 76 -11.10 -1.41 19.67
N ALA A 77 -12.01 -1.31 18.69
CA ALA A 77 -13.42 -1.09 18.95
C ALA A 77 -14.04 -2.27 19.72
N VAL A 78 -13.80 -3.50 19.25
CA VAL A 78 -14.26 -4.72 19.93
C VAL A 78 -13.68 -4.84 21.34
N ALA A 79 -12.43 -4.43 21.54
CA ALA A 79 -11.76 -4.44 22.84
C ALA A 79 -12.10 -3.25 23.76
N GLY A 80 -12.96 -2.30 23.32
CA GLY A 80 -13.29 -1.09 24.08
C GLY A 80 -12.13 -0.09 24.21
N GLN A 81 -11.09 -0.22 23.39
CA GLN A 81 -9.87 0.61 23.39
C GLN A 81 -9.92 1.75 22.37
N LEU A 82 -10.93 1.78 21.49
CA LEU A 82 -11.14 2.87 20.55
C LEU A 82 -11.81 4.07 21.25
N THR A 83 -11.00 4.90 21.90
CA THR A 83 -11.50 6.03 22.71
C THR A 83 -11.97 7.21 21.84
N PRO A 84 -12.85 8.08 22.37
CA PRO A 84 -13.24 9.31 21.68
C PRO A 84 -12.05 10.20 21.29
N ALA A 85 -11.04 10.32 22.16
CA ALA A 85 -9.84 11.11 21.87
C ALA A 85 -9.02 10.54 20.70
N LEU A 86 -8.92 9.21 20.60
CA LEU A 86 -8.27 8.57 19.46
C LEU A 86 -9.05 8.80 18.17
N LEU A 87 -10.38 8.67 18.22
CA LEU A 87 -11.25 8.95 17.08
C LEU A 87 -11.12 10.39 16.59
N THR A 88 -11.09 11.37 17.51
CA THR A 88 -10.85 12.79 17.17
C THR A 88 -9.50 12.97 16.49
N THR A 89 -8.46 12.29 16.98
CA THR A 89 -7.12 12.37 16.38
C THR A 89 -7.10 11.80 14.96
N VAL A 90 -7.70 10.63 14.75
CA VAL A 90 -7.83 10.00 13.43
C VAL A 90 -8.63 10.89 12.47
N ALA A 91 -9.77 11.41 12.91
CA ALA A 91 -10.58 12.34 12.10
C ALA A 91 -9.79 13.60 11.70
N GLY A 92 -8.98 14.13 12.63
CA GLY A 92 -8.09 15.26 12.34
C GLY A 92 -7.01 14.93 11.29
N ILE A 93 -6.43 13.72 11.33
CA ILE A 93 -5.47 13.28 10.31
C ILE A 93 -6.16 13.18 8.95
N ILE A 94 -7.34 12.56 8.87
CA ILE A 94 -8.10 12.42 7.62
C ILE A 94 -8.42 13.80 7.03
N SER A 95 -8.97 14.69 7.85
CA SER A 95 -9.35 16.05 7.43
C SER A 95 -8.16 16.87 6.91
N ARG A 96 -6.96 16.70 7.47
CA ARG A 96 -5.76 17.40 6.98
C ARG A 96 -5.23 16.84 5.67
N ASN A 97 -5.35 15.53 5.44
CA ASN A 97 -4.75 14.88 4.27
C ASN A 97 -5.66 14.93 3.03
N HIS A 98 -6.99 14.87 3.21
CA HIS A 98 -7.93 14.82 2.08
C HIS A 98 -7.85 16.02 1.12
N PRO A 99 -7.75 17.28 1.58
CA PRO A 99 -7.64 18.44 0.67
C PRO A 99 -6.32 18.49 -0.11
N ALA A 100 -5.27 17.83 0.39
CA ALA A 100 -3.96 17.78 -0.26
C ALA A 100 -3.86 16.65 -1.31
N ALA A 101 -4.87 15.81 -1.42
CA ALA A 101 -4.90 14.73 -2.40
C ALA A 101 -5.23 15.28 -3.79
N THR A 102 -4.42 14.93 -4.79
CA THR A 102 -4.67 15.30 -6.19
C THR A 102 -5.85 14.48 -6.73
N GLU A 103 -6.84 15.15 -7.32
CA GLU A 103 -7.89 14.49 -8.08
C GLU A 103 -7.30 13.87 -9.36
N ILE A 104 -7.41 12.55 -9.50
CA ILE A 104 -6.84 11.79 -10.62
C ILE A 104 -7.92 11.46 -11.67
N HIS A 105 -9.20 11.61 -11.31
CA HIS A 105 -10.33 11.45 -12.21
C HIS A 105 -11.40 12.49 -11.85
N THR A 106 -11.51 13.54 -12.65
CA THR A 106 -12.71 14.37 -12.70
C THR A 106 -13.80 13.48 -13.28
N GLY A 107 -14.85 13.21 -12.50
CA GLY A 107 -15.91 12.29 -12.87
C GLY A 107 -16.42 12.53 -14.30
N SER A 108 -16.64 11.43 -15.03
CA SER A 108 -17.34 11.47 -16.32
C SER A 108 -18.79 11.91 -16.18
#